data_AF-A0A357ZFR5-F1
#
_entry.id   AF-A0A357ZFR5-F1
#
_cell.length_a   1.000
_cell.length_b   1.000
_cell.length_c   1.000
_cell.angle_alpha   90.00
_cell.angle_beta   90.00
_cell.angle_gamma   90.00
#
_symmetry.space_group_name_H-M   'P 1'
#
loop_
_entity.id
_entity.type
_entity.pdbx_description
1 polymer ?
#
loop_
_entity_poly.entity_id
_entity_poly.type
_entity_poly.pdbx_seq_one_letter_code
_entity_poly.pdbx_strand_id
1 'polypeptide(L)' 'PDVNSSGIEFTAVDEGIRFGLAGIRGVGEGAAEQIIAERERAGVYTSLHDFAFRISGSGCNKKTVEALVKAGAFDSTGYT' A
#
# COMPACT_ATOMS: atom_id res chain seq x y z
N PRO A 1 -5.69 -3.25 5.90
CA PRO A 1 -4.41 -3.31 5.14
C PRO A 1 -3.65 -2.01 5.41
N ASP A 2 -2.36 -1.94 5.08
CA ASP A 2 -1.56 -0.75 5.35
C ASP A 2 -0.34 -0.67 4.40
N VAL A 3 -0.15 0.45 3.71
CA VAL A 3 0.95 0.60 2.73
C VAL A 3 2.34 0.51 3.35
N ASN A 4 2.48 0.70 4.66
CA ASN A 4 3.74 0.69 5.38
C ASN A 4 4.07 -0.66 6.04
N SER A 5 3.09 -1.55 6.20
CA SER A 5 3.26 -2.79 6.97
C SER A 5 2.60 -4.03 6.38
N SER A 6 1.71 -3.91 5.39
CA SER A 6 1.18 -5.06 4.64
C SER A 6 2.21 -5.60 3.65
N GLY A 7 2.23 -6.94 3.51
CA GLY A 7 2.89 -7.66 2.41
C GLY A 7 1.95 -7.86 1.21
N ILE A 8 2.37 -8.70 0.26
CA ILE A 8 1.56 -9.05 -0.92
C ILE A 8 0.32 -9.83 -0.48
N GLU A 9 0.54 -10.93 0.24
CA GLU A 9 -0.50 -11.82 0.79
C GLU A 9 -0.83 -11.49 2.25
N PHE A 10 -1.83 -12.19 2.79
CA PHE A 10 -2.17 -12.11 4.19
C PHE A 10 -0.99 -12.58 5.06
N THR A 11 -0.68 -11.83 6.10
CA THR A 11 0.48 -12.12 6.97
C THR A 11 0.01 -12.23 8.42
N ALA A 12 0.43 -13.29 9.13
CA ALA A 12 0.22 -13.41 10.56
C ALA A 12 1.09 -12.41 11.32
N VAL A 13 0.50 -11.70 12.27
CA VAL A 13 1.12 -10.68 13.13
C VAL A 13 0.60 -10.87 14.55
N ASP A 14 1.26 -10.28 15.55
CA ASP A 14 0.90 -10.49 16.96
C ASP A 14 -0.55 -10.10 17.26
N GLU A 15 -1.09 -9.09 16.56
CA GLU A 15 -2.47 -8.61 16.73
C GLU A 15 -3.51 -9.36 15.89
N GLY A 16 -3.10 -10.35 15.08
CA GLY A 16 -4.00 -11.16 14.24
C GLY A 16 -3.49 -11.37 12.82
N ILE A 17 -4.37 -11.21 11.83
CA ILE A 17 -4.00 -11.38 10.41
C ILE A 17 -4.01 -10.03 9.73
N ARG A 18 -2.85 -9.58 9.25
CA ARG A 18 -2.73 -8.38 8.43
C ARG A 18 -3.14 -8.68 7.01
N PHE A 19 -4.05 -7.86 6.50
CA PHE A 19 -4.57 -7.97 5.15
C PHE A 19 -3.47 -7.66 4.10
N GLY A 20 -3.30 -8.52 3.10
CA GLY A 20 -2.34 -8.33 2.01
C GLY A 20 -2.77 -7.28 0.99
N LEU A 21 -1.81 -6.58 0.37
CA LEU A 21 -2.09 -5.53 -0.61
C LEU A 21 -2.76 -6.10 -1.87
N ALA A 22 -2.36 -7.29 -2.34
CA ALA A 22 -2.96 -7.94 -3.51
C ALA A 22 -4.38 -8.48 -3.23
N GLY A 23 -4.76 -8.60 -1.95
CA GLY A 23 -6.13 -8.95 -1.55
C GLY A 23 -7.14 -7.81 -1.72
N ILE A 24 -6.67 -6.58 -1.97
CA ILE A 24 -7.55 -5.41 -2.11
C ILE A 24 -8.12 -5.40 -3.52
N ARG A 25 -9.45 -5.41 -3.64
CA ARG A 25 -10.12 -5.34 -4.94
C ARG A 25 -9.69 -4.09 -5.73
N GLY A 26 -9.04 -4.30 -6.87
CA GLY A 26 -8.52 -3.22 -7.73
C GLY A 26 -7.04 -2.91 -7.54
N VAL A 27 -6.37 -3.60 -6.62
CA VAL A 27 -4.91 -3.63 -6.48
C VAL A 27 -4.41 -4.94 -7.07
N GLY A 28 -3.63 -4.88 -8.14
CA GLY A 28 -2.98 -6.06 -8.71
C GLY A 28 -1.69 -6.39 -7.98
N GLU A 29 -1.23 -7.63 -8.10
CA GLU A 29 0.01 -8.11 -7.49
C GLU A 29 1.23 -7.26 -7.89
N GLY A 30 1.40 -6.96 -9.18
CA GLY A 30 2.50 -6.08 -9.62
C GLY A 30 2.46 -4.66 -9.05
N ALA A 31 1.27 -4.13 -8.73
CA ALA A 31 1.18 -2.86 -8.02
C ALA A 31 1.60 -3.02 -6.55
N ALA A 32 1.17 -4.10 -5.88
CA ALA A 32 1.58 -4.40 -4.52
C ALA A 32 3.11 -4.59 -4.41
N GLU A 33 3.72 -5.34 -5.32
CA GLU A 33 5.17 -5.54 -5.40
C GLU A 33 5.92 -4.21 -5.54
N GLN A 34 5.46 -3.31 -6.42
CA GLN A 34 6.10 -2.02 -6.60
C GLN A 34 6.00 -1.12 -5.37
N ILE A 35 4.87 -1.15 -4.67
CA ILE A 35 4.67 -0.42 -3.40
C ILE A 35 5.65 -0.95 -2.34
N ILE A 36 5.76 -2.27 -2.21
CA ILE A 36 6.65 -2.90 -1.23
C ILE A 36 8.12 -2.60 -1.57
N ALA A 37 8.52 -2.79 -2.83
CA ALA A 37 9.88 -2.54 -3.29
C ALA A 37 10.28 -1.07 -3.11
N GLU A 38 9.40 -0.13 -3.43
CA GLU A 38 9.67 1.29 -3.24
C GLU A 38 9.79 1.65 -1.75
N ARG A 39 8.93 1.10 -0.89
CA ARG A 39 9.01 1.25 0.58
C ARG A 39 10.32 0.69 1.14
N GLU A 40 10.75 -0.49 0.70
CA GLU A 40 12.02 -1.10 1.13
C GLU A 40 13.23 -0.27 0.68
N ARG A 41 13.16 0.31 -0.53
CA ARG A 41 14.24 1.12 -1.10
C ARG A 41 14.39 2.49 -0.45
N ALA A 42 13.30 3.20 -0.20
CA ALA A 42 13.31 4.61 0.21
C ALA A 42 12.59 4.88 1.55
N GLY A 43 12.27 3.82 2.30
CA GLY A 43 11.64 3.91 3.62
C GLY A 43 10.11 4.05 3.56
N VAL A 44 9.50 4.17 4.73
CA VAL A 44 8.03 4.29 4.89
C VAL A 44 7.46 5.49 4.13
N TYR A 45 6.22 5.35 3.68
CA TYR A 45 5.44 6.46 3.15
C TYR A 45 4.94 7.33 4.28
N THR A 46 5.29 8.61 4.23
CA THR A 46 4.95 9.59 5.27
C THR A 46 3.57 10.22 5.09
N SER A 47 3.05 10.17 3.86
CA SER A 47 1.79 10.80 3.46
C SER A 47 1.26 10.18 2.16
N LEU A 48 -0.02 10.40 1.85
CA LEU A 48 -0.57 10.07 0.54
C LEU A 48 0.16 10.83 -0.59
N HIS A 49 0.60 12.07 -0.34
CA HIS A 49 1.36 12.85 -1.32
C HIS A 49 2.75 12.26 -1.57
N ASP A 50 3.48 11.88 -0.51
CA ASP A 50 4.77 11.19 -0.61
C ASP A 50 4.64 9.86 -1.36
N PHE A 51 3.62 9.07 -1.04
CA PHE A 51 3.27 7.88 -1.82
C PHE A 51 3.08 8.21 -3.30
N ALA A 52 2.16 9.13 -3.62
CA ALA A 52 1.83 9.48 -4.99
C ALA A 52 3.05 9.98 -5.79
N PHE A 53 3.95 10.74 -5.16
CA PHE A 53 5.18 11.23 -5.77
C PHE A 53 6.17 10.09 -6.05
N ARG A 54 6.36 9.17 -5.10
CA ARG A 54 7.29 8.05 -5.24
C ARG A 54 6.81 6.99 -6.23
N ILE A 55 5.49 6.81 -6.34
CA ILE A 55 4.88 5.81 -7.22
C ILE A 55 4.45 6.37 -8.59
N SER A 56 4.67 7.66 -8.89
CA SER A 56 4.17 8.31 -10.11
C SER A 56 4.70 7.73 -11.43
N GLY A 57 5.79 6.95 -11.39
CA GLY A 57 6.35 6.20 -12.53
C GLY A 57 6.13 4.68 -12.45
N SER A 58 5.50 4.21 -11.39
CA SER A 58 5.16 2.81 -11.17
C SER A 58 3.81 2.50 -11.85
N GLY A 59 3.53 1.23 -12.17
CA GLY A 59 2.27 0.79 -12.78
C GLY A 59 1.02 1.02 -11.91
N CYS A 60 1.15 1.67 -10.75
CA CYS A 60 0.04 2.12 -9.92
C CYS A 60 -0.74 3.25 -10.62
N ASN A 61 -1.87 2.89 -11.20
CA ASN A 61 -2.79 3.86 -11.79
C ASN A 61 -3.76 4.46 -10.76
N LYS A 62 -4.51 5.49 -11.17
CA LYS A 62 -5.51 6.16 -10.32
C LYS A 62 -6.49 5.20 -9.64
N LYS A 63 -6.95 4.15 -10.33
CA LYS A 63 -7.90 3.18 -9.75
C LYS A 63 -7.28 2.39 -8.59
N THR A 64 -5.99 2.04 -8.70
CA THR A 64 -5.24 1.39 -7.63
C THR A 64 -5.14 2.29 -6.40
N VAL A 65 -4.81 3.58 -6.60
CA VAL A 65 -4.75 4.56 -5.50
C VAL A 65 -6.10 4.72 -4.81
N GLU A 66 -7.19 4.86 -5.58
CA GLU A 66 -8.54 4.94 -5.02
C GLU A 66 -8.94 3.69 -4.24
N ALA A 67 -8.55 2.50 -4.71
CA ALA A 67 -8.82 1.25 -4.02
C ALA A 67 -8.07 1.14 -2.70
N LEU A 68 -6.79 1.53 -2.67
CA LEU A 68 -5.96 1.58 -1.46
C LEU A 68 -6.56 2.52 -0.41
N VAL A 69 -6.95 3.73 -0.81
CA VAL A 69 -7.59 4.71 0.08
C VAL A 69 -8.90 4.17 0.64
N LYS A 70 -9.80 3.64 -0.21
CA LYS A 70 -11.08 3.07 0.24
C LYS A 70 -10.93 1.85 1.17
N ALA A 71 -9.81 1.13 1.07
CA ALA A 71 -9.52 -0.02 1.91
C ALA A 71 -8.86 0.35 3.26
N GLY A 72 -8.64 1.65 3.54
CA GLY A 72 -7.97 2.13 4.75
C GLY A 72 -6.45 1.94 4.74
N ALA A 73 -5.83 1.71 3.56
CA ALA A 73 -4.41 1.42 3.49
C ALA A 73 -3.49 2.60 3.87
N PHE A 74 -4.05 3.80 4.02
CA PHE A 74 -3.35 5.02 4.40
C PHE A 74 -3.71 5.53 5.81
N ASP A 75 -4.53 4.81 6.56
CA ASP A 75 -5.03 5.28 7.87
C ASP A 75 -3.88 5.52 8.86
N SER A 76 -2.77 4.77 8.75
CA SER A 76 -1.55 4.97 9.57
C SER A 76 -0.79 6.26 9.27
N THR A 77 -1.02 6.88 8.10
CA THR A 77 -0.32 8.11 7.70
C THR A 77 -0.96 9.38 8.29
N GLY A 78 -2.04 9.24 9.04
CA GLY A 78 -2.71 10.37 9.71
C GLY A 78 -3.54 11.25 8.78
N TYR A 79 -3.81 10.82 7.53
CA TYR A 79 -4.80 11.47 6.67
C TYR A 79 -6.22 11.21 7.21
N THR A 80 -6.86 12.26 7.71
CA THR A 80 -8.30 12.32 8.00
C THR A 80 -9.02 13.18 6.97
#